data_AF-A0A5D0WR03-F1
#
_entry.id   AF-A0A5D0WR03-F1
#
_cell.length_a   1.000
_cell.length_b   1.000
_cell.length_c   1.000
_cell.angle_alpha   90.00
_cell.angle_beta   90.00
_cell.angle_gamma   90.00
#
_symmetry.space_group_name_H-M   'P 1'
#
loop_
_entity.id
_entity.type
_entity.pdbx_description
1 polymer ?
#
loop_
_entity_poly.entity_id
_entity_poly.type
_entity_poly.pdbx_seq_one_letter_code
_entity_poly.pdbx_strand_id
1 'polypeptide(L)'
;MAEAMLTFCESPNGDSWSLGKRDGCGALQVLHCANASSGGARTWLRLVEFMATNPGSPEHSALVERIDAIVSDRIADRRCGLAELLMHFRDATEAEAMAALSGSKVRLPLGSTSDALEFFNCMVDLLTGLRQVEDEADARRIPAGFGSTH
;
A
#
# COMPACT_ATOMS: atom_id res chain seq x y z
N MET A 1 -3.63 26.09 -9.14
CA MET A 1 -3.32 24.81 -8.48
C MET A 1 -4.17 23.75 -9.16
N ALA A 2 -3.63 22.58 -9.49
CA ALA A 2 -4.33 21.60 -10.32
C ALA A 2 -5.41 20.90 -9.48
N GLU A 3 -6.67 20.99 -9.90
CA GLU A 3 -7.73 20.10 -9.42
C GLU A 3 -7.31 18.66 -9.71
N ALA A 4 -7.02 17.88 -8.67
CA ALA A 4 -6.83 16.45 -8.81
C ALA A 4 -8.21 15.82 -9.05
N MET A 5 -8.63 15.81 -10.31
CA MET A 5 -9.83 15.14 -10.79
C MET A 5 -9.46 13.78 -11.38
N LEU A 6 -10.24 12.78 -11.01
CA LEU A 6 -10.18 11.44 -11.55
C LEU A 6 -11.46 11.16 -12.34
N THR A 7 -11.36 11.16 -13.67
CA THR A 7 -12.45 10.68 -14.54
C THR A 7 -12.64 9.18 -14.32
N PHE A 8 -13.89 8.75 -14.13
CA PHE A 8 -14.23 7.34 -13.90
C PHE A 8 -15.27 6.79 -14.87
N CYS A 9 -16.05 7.65 -15.54
CA CYS A 9 -17.04 7.22 -16.50
C CYS A 9 -17.22 8.28 -17.60
N GLU A 10 -17.32 7.81 -18.84
CA GLU A 10 -17.73 8.60 -19.99
C GLU A 10 -18.93 7.89 -20.62
N SER A 11 -20.06 8.59 -20.69
CA SER A 11 -21.25 8.05 -21.31
C SER A 11 -21.08 8.05 -22.84
N PRO A 12 -21.71 7.10 -23.56
CA PRO A 12 -21.70 7.09 -25.03
C PRO A 12 -22.28 8.37 -25.65
N ASN A 13 -23.09 9.11 -24.88
CA ASN A 13 -23.69 10.37 -25.28
C ASN A 13 -22.71 11.55 -25.12
N GLY A 14 -21.50 11.33 -24.58
CA GLY A 14 -20.49 12.36 -24.40
C GLY A 14 -20.57 13.10 -23.06
N ASP A 15 -21.31 12.57 -22.09
CA ASP A 15 -21.25 13.08 -20.72
C ASP A 15 -20.04 12.48 -20.02
N SER A 16 -19.32 13.25 -19.22
CA SER A 16 -18.19 12.75 -18.43
C SER A 16 -18.39 12.97 -16.95
N TRP A 17 -17.93 11.99 -16.17
CA TRP A 17 -18.07 11.96 -14.73
C TRP A 17 -16.68 11.85 -14.09
N SER A 18 -16.38 12.82 -13.23
CA SER A 18 -15.10 12.95 -12.56
C SER A 18 -15.28 13.06 -11.06
N LEU A 19 -14.38 12.44 -10.30
CA LEU A 19 -14.33 12.49 -8.85
C LEU A 19 -13.16 13.37 -8.43
N GLY A 20 -13.39 14.37 -7.58
CA GLY A 20 -12.34 15.29 -7.17
C GLY A 20 -12.67 16.04 -5.89
N LYS A 21 -11.69 16.79 -5.40
CA LYS A 21 -11.90 17.76 -4.34
C LYS A 21 -11.99 19.15 -4.97
N ARG A 22 -13.07 19.85 -4.66
CA ARG A 22 -13.19 21.27 -5.00
C ARG A 22 -12.34 22.09 -4.04
N ASP A 23 -11.57 23.03 -4.57
CA ASP A 23 -10.72 23.92 -3.78
C ASP A 23 -11.50 24.57 -2.62
N GLY A 24 -10.94 24.47 -1.41
CA GLY A 24 -11.51 25.03 -0.18
C GLY A 24 -12.62 24.21 0.49
N CYS A 25 -13.21 23.21 -0.18
CA CYS A 25 -14.36 22.48 0.40
C CYS A 25 -13.96 21.21 1.18
N GLY A 26 -12.74 20.69 0.99
CA GLY A 26 -12.17 19.52 1.68
C GLY A 26 -12.85 18.17 1.41
N ALA A 27 -14.14 18.20 1.08
CA ALA A 27 -14.99 17.06 0.79
C ALA A 27 -14.88 16.61 -0.67
N LEU A 28 -15.05 15.30 -0.87
CA LEU A 28 -15.06 14.67 -2.19
C LEU A 28 -16.38 14.97 -2.90
N GLN A 29 -16.28 15.44 -4.14
CA GLN A 29 -17.41 15.83 -4.99
C GLN A 29 -17.29 15.13 -6.34
N VAL A 30 -18.45 14.87 -6.95
CA VAL A 30 -18.58 14.34 -8.30
C VAL A 30 -18.90 15.51 -9.22
N LEU A 31 -18.09 15.69 -10.25
CA LEU A 31 -18.32 16.62 -11.34
C LEU A 31 -18.96 15.84 -12.50
N HIS A 32 -20.16 16.25 -12.88
CA HIS A 32 -20.83 15.86 -14.11
C HIS A 32 -20.61 16.95 -15.16
N CYS A 33 -20.04 16.59 -16.31
CA CYS A 33 -19.97 17.46 -17.48
C CYS A 33 -20.90 16.90 -18.55
N ALA A 34 -22.00 17.58 -18.80
CA ALA A 34 -22.92 17.22 -19.88
C ALA A 34 -22.27 17.45 -21.26
N ASN A 35 -22.69 16.68 -22.25
CA ASN A 35 -22.21 16.83 -23.62
C ASN A 35 -22.52 18.22 -24.22
N ALA A 36 -21.79 18.58 -25.29
CA ALA A 36 -21.95 19.88 -25.96
C ALA A 36 -23.36 20.09 -26.51
N SER A 37 -24.03 19.02 -26.94
CA SER A 37 -25.41 19.04 -27.46
C SER A 37 -26.46 19.36 -26.38
N SER A 38 -26.16 19.10 -25.11
CA SER A 38 -27.01 19.40 -23.94
C SER A 38 -26.61 20.68 -23.23
N GLY A 39 -25.79 21.52 -23.89
CA GLY A 39 -25.39 22.83 -23.38
C GLY A 39 -24.15 22.83 -22.49
N GLY A 40 -23.41 21.70 -22.39
CA GLY A 40 -22.11 21.67 -21.70
C GLY A 40 -22.16 21.96 -20.20
N ALA A 41 -23.32 21.79 -19.57
CA ALA A 41 -23.53 22.13 -18.17
C ALA A 41 -22.60 21.30 -17.27
N ARG A 42 -21.91 22.00 -16.36
CA ARG A 42 -21.06 21.40 -15.33
C ARG A 42 -21.80 21.43 -14.00
N THR A 43 -22.16 20.26 -13.49
CA THR A 43 -22.87 20.13 -12.22
C THR A 43 -21.99 19.44 -11.22
N TRP A 44 -21.87 20.05 -10.04
CA TRP A 44 -21.16 19.48 -8.90
C TRP A 44 -22.16 18.87 -7.95
N LEU A 45 -21.95 17.60 -7.61
CA LEU A 45 -22.75 16.89 -6.62
C LEU A 45 -21.84 16.40 -5.50
N ARG A 46 -22.30 16.45 -4.24
CA ARG A 46 -21.57 15.75 -3.19
C ARG A 46 -21.63 14.25 -3.46
N LEU A 47 -20.58 13.52 -3.10
CA LEU A 47 -20.56 12.06 -3.28
C LEU A 47 -21.80 11.38 -2.70
N VAL A 48 -22.21 11.78 -1.49
CA VAL A 48 -23.40 11.23 -0.81
C VAL A 48 -24.70 11.55 -1.55
N GLU A 49 -24.80 12.70 -2.20
CA GLU A 49 -25.97 13.09 -3.00
C GLU A 49 -26.00 12.31 -4.31
N PHE A 50 -24.85 12.19 -4.98
CA PHE A 50 -24.70 11.35 -6.17
C PHE A 50 -25.16 9.93 -5.87
N MET A 51 -24.65 9.32 -4.80
CA MET A 51 -25.04 7.96 -4.38
C MET A 51 -26.53 7.81 -4.03
N ALA A 52 -27.23 8.89 -3.67
CA ALA A 52 -28.65 8.86 -3.34
C ALA A 52 -29.57 9.13 -4.54
N THR A 53 -29.08 9.80 -5.59
CA THR A 53 -29.93 10.37 -6.66
C THR A 53 -30.43 9.31 -7.64
N ASN A 54 -29.65 8.28 -7.96
CA ASN A 54 -30.09 7.21 -8.86
C ASN A 54 -29.42 5.85 -8.57
N PRO A 55 -29.83 5.15 -7.50
CA PRO A 55 -29.22 3.88 -7.14
C PRO A 55 -29.39 2.84 -8.27
N GLY A 56 -28.26 2.31 -8.76
CA GLY A 56 -28.21 1.29 -9.80
C GLY A 56 -27.97 1.81 -11.22
N SER A 57 -27.64 3.10 -11.38
CA SER A 57 -27.24 3.62 -12.69
C SER A 57 -25.84 3.09 -13.11
N PRO A 58 -25.54 3.00 -14.42
CA PRO A 58 -24.22 2.57 -14.90
C PRO A 58 -23.07 3.41 -14.34
N GLU A 59 -23.30 4.69 -14.09
CA GLU A 59 -22.32 5.62 -13.52
C GLU A 59 -22.01 5.27 -12.06
N HIS A 60 -22.99 4.79 -11.29
CA HIS A 60 -22.77 4.29 -9.93
C HIS A 60 -21.87 3.04 -9.94
N SER A 61 -22.16 2.10 -10.83
CA SER A 61 -21.35 0.88 -10.97
C SER A 61 -19.90 1.23 -11.35
N ALA A 62 -19.72 2.14 -12.32
CA ALA A 62 -18.40 2.59 -12.74
C ALA A 62 -17.63 3.28 -11.60
N LEU A 63 -18.29 4.08 -10.76
CA LEU A 63 -17.65 4.70 -9.61
C LEU A 63 -17.21 3.66 -8.56
N VAL A 64 -18.08 2.68 -8.26
CA VAL A 64 -17.77 1.62 -7.29
C VAL A 64 -16.61 0.76 -7.79
N GLU A 65 -16.64 0.33 -9.05
CA GLU A 65 -15.53 -0.42 -9.67
C GLU A 65 -14.23 0.38 -9.63
N ARG A 66 -14.29 1.69 -9.89
CA ARG A 66 -13.09 2.54 -9.83
C ARG A 66 -12.53 2.65 -8.41
N ILE A 67 -13.40 2.80 -7.41
CA ILE A 67 -12.99 2.84 -6.00
C ILE A 67 -12.39 1.50 -5.59
N ASP A 68 -13.03 0.38 -5.97
CA ASP A 68 -12.55 -0.96 -5.66
C ASP A 68 -11.16 -1.23 -6.25
N ALA A 69 -10.94 -0.85 -7.51
CA ALA A 69 -9.64 -0.94 -8.15
C ALA A 69 -8.55 -0.14 -7.41
N ILE A 70 -8.86 1.10 -6.99
CA ILE A 70 -7.89 1.96 -6.26
C ILE A 70 -7.59 1.39 -4.87
N VAL A 71 -8.60 0.89 -4.17
CA VAL A 71 -8.43 0.31 -2.84
C VAL A 71 -7.62 -0.97 -2.93
N SER A 72 -7.94 -1.84 -3.89
CA SER A 72 -7.21 -3.08 -4.14
C SER A 72 -5.75 -2.82 -4.50
N ASP A 73 -5.48 -1.86 -5.39
CA ASP A 73 -4.12 -1.47 -5.77
C ASP A 73 -3.33 -0.92 -4.57
N ARG A 74 -3.93 -0.04 -3.76
CA ARG A 74 -3.27 0.50 -2.55
C ARG A 74 -3.02 -0.56 -1.48
N ILE A 75 -3.91 -1.54 -1.33
CA ILE A 75 -3.72 -2.65 -0.39
C ILE A 75 -2.60 -3.56 -0.90
N ALA A 76 -2.56 -3.86 -2.19
CA ALA A 76 -1.52 -4.66 -2.82
C ALA A 76 -0.15 -3.97 -2.73
N ASP A 77 -0.05 -2.69 -3.07
CA ASP A 77 1.16 -1.87 -2.97
C ASP A 77 1.73 -1.86 -1.55
N ARG A 78 0.89 -1.64 -0.53
CA ARG A 78 1.32 -1.72 0.88
C ARG A 78 1.83 -3.10 1.28
N ARG A 79 1.18 -4.17 0.83
CA ARG A 79 1.62 -5.55 1.12
C ARG A 79 2.93 -5.86 0.41
N CYS A 80 3.10 -5.40 -0.83
CA CYS A 80 4.33 -5.55 -1.60
C CYS A 80 5.50 -4.82 -0.91
N GLY A 81 5.32 -3.53 -0.58
CA GLY A 81 6.34 -2.76 0.11
C GLY A 81 6.69 -3.31 1.49
N LEU A 82 5.72 -3.83 2.24
CA LEU A 82 6.00 -4.53 3.50
C LEU A 82 6.82 -5.80 3.29
N ALA A 83 6.47 -6.61 2.28
CA ALA A 83 7.19 -7.84 1.97
C ALA A 83 8.63 -7.55 1.55
N GLU A 84 8.85 -6.53 0.71
CA GLU A 84 10.18 -6.10 0.26
C GLU A 84 11.04 -5.60 1.43
N LEU A 85 10.47 -4.79 2.32
CA LEU A 85 11.17 -4.36 3.54
C LEU A 85 11.52 -5.54 4.45
N LEU A 86 10.62 -6.51 4.60
CA LEU A 86 10.89 -7.72 5.38
C LEU A 86 11.99 -8.59 4.76
N MET A 87 12.05 -8.67 3.42
CA MET A 87 13.16 -9.34 2.73
C MET A 87 14.48 -8.63 3.02
N HIS A 88 14.53 -7.29 2.86
CA HIS A 88 15.74 -6.52 3.18
C HIS A 88 16.18 -6.64 4.64
N PHE A 89 15.24 -6.66 5.58
CA PHE A 89 15.57 -6.86 6.99
C PHE A 89 16.10 -8.27 7.27
N ARG A 90 15.62 -9.30 6.55
CA ARG A 90 16.09 -10.68 6.69
C ARG A 90 17.44 -10.93 6.01
N ASP A 91 17.73 -10.21 4.92
CA ASP A 91 19.00 -10.30 4.19
C ASP A 91 20.12 -9.41 4.78
N ALA A 92 19.87 -8.76 5.92
CA ALA A 92 20.84 -7.89 6.58
C ALA A 92 22.12 -8.65 6.94
N THR A 93 23.27 -8.08 6.58
CA THR A 93 24.59 -8.68 6.83
C THR A 93 25.12 -8.34 8.22
N GLU A 94 26.12 -9.10 8.68
CA GLU A 94 26.81 -8.81 9.96
C GLU A 94 27.43 -7.40 9.98
N ALA A 95 27.97 -6.94 8.85
CA ALA A 95 28.57 -5.61 8.75
C ALA A 95 27.53 -4.49 8.91
N GLU A 96 26.34 -4.67 8.32
CA GLU A 96 25.22 -3.73 8.45
C GLU A 96 24.64 -3.73 9.86
N ALA A 97 24.50 -4.91 10.48
CA ALA A 97 24.08 -5.05 11.87
C ALA A 97 25.09 -4.36 12.82
N MET A 98 26.38 -4.59 12.62
CA MET A 98 27.44 -3.96 13.40
C MET A 98 27.45 -2.43 13.23
N ALA A 99 27.28 -1.92 12.01
CA ALA A 99 27.20 -0.49 11.76
C ALA A 99 25.99 0.16 12.45
N ALA A 100 24.82 -0.49 12.42
CA ALA A 100 23.62 -0.03 13.10
C ALA A 100 23.77 -0.04 14.63
N LEU A 101 24.43 -1.07 15.18
CA LEU A 101 24.64 -1.22 16.63
C LEU A 101 25.71 -0.28 17.18
N SER A 102 26.73 0.07 16.38
CA SER A 102 27.83 0.97 16.75
C SER A 102 27.35 2.38 17.16
N GLY A 103 26.16 2.79 16.71
CA GLY A 103 25.51 4.06 17.09
C GLY A 103 24.34 3.94 18.09
N SER A 104 23.99 2.73 18.52
CA SER A 104 22.81 2.51 19.36
C SER A 104 23.05 2.94 20.82
N LYS A 105 22.07 3.66 21.39
CA LYS A 105 22.08 4.01 22.83
C LYS A 105 21.81 2.80 23.74
N VAL A 106 21.26 1.73 23.19
CA VAL A 106 20.92 0.51 23.92
C VAL A 106 22.04 -0.50 23.72
N ARG A 107 22.71 -0.90 24.80
CA ARG A 107 23.61 -2.06 24.80
C ARG A 107 22.79 -3.31 25.07
N LEU A 108 22.63 -4.14 24.05
CA LEU A 108 22.13 -5.50 24.20
C LEU A 108 23.32 -6.41 24.59
N PRO A 109 23.16 -7.36 25.53
CA PRO A 109 24.22 -8.28 25.96
C PRO A 109 24.39 -9.42 24.94
N LEU A 110 24.71 -9.06 23.70
CA LEU A 110 24.91 -10.01 22.60
C LEU A 110 26.40 -10.33 22.54
N GLY A 111 26.76 -11.62 22.53
CA GLY A 111 28.13 -12.10 22.60
C GLY A 111 28.87 -12.00 21.27
N SER A 112 28.12 -11.88 20.17
CA SER A 112 28.65 -11.76 18.81
C SER A 112 27.70 -10.96 17.90
N THR A 113 28.20 -10.56 16.72
CA THR A 113 27.37 -9.95 15.66
C THR A 113 26.33 -10.93 15.12
N SER A 114 26.62 -12.23 15.13
CA SER A 114 25.68 -13.28 14.75
C SER A 114 24.50 -13.35 15.73
N ASP A 115 24.77 -13.32 17.04
CA ASP A 115 23.71 -13.27 18.07
C ASP A 115 22.79 -12.07 17.86
N ALA A 116 23.33 -10.96 17.37
CA ALA A 116 22.57 -9.75 17.08
C ALA A 116 21.63 -9.91 15.88
N LEU A 117 22.09 -10.56 14.81
CA LEU A 117 21.27 -10.89 13.65
C LEU A 117 20.15 -11.87 14.04
N GLU A 118 20.46 -12.89 14.84
CA GLU A 118 19.47 -13.86 15.30
C GLU A 118 18.41 -13.20 16.19
N PHE A 119 18.82 -12.34 17.13
CA PHE A 119 17.91 -11.55 17.94
C PHE A 119 16.99 -10.67 17.09
N PHE A 120 17.54 -9.98 16.08
CA PHE A 120 16.77 -9.11 15.21
C PHE A 120 15.76 -9.89 14.37
N ASN A 121 16.16 -11.02 13.79
CA ASN A 121 15.28 -11.91 13.04
C ASN A 121 14.15 -12.46 13.93
N CYS A 122 14.45 -12.84 15.17
CA CYS A 122 13.43 -13.24 16.15
C CYS A 122 12.43 -12.12 16.46
N MET A 123 12.90 -10.87 16.54
CA MET A 123 12.04 -9.70 16.73
C MET A 123 11.12 -9.45 15.52
N VAL A 124 11.63 -9.62 14.29
CA VAL A 124 10.83 -9.54 13.07
C VAL A 124 9.75 -10.63 13.06
N ASP A 125 10.10 -11.88 13.40
CA ASP A 125 9.14 -12.99 13.45
C ASP A 125 8.07 -12.78 14.55
N LEU A 126 8.44 -12.21 15.70
CA LEU A 126 7.52 -11.87 16.79
C LEU A 126 6.55 -10.74 16.39
N LEU A 127 7.05 -9.69 15.75
CA LEU A 127 6.23 -8.53 15.37
C LEU A 127 5.32 -8.81 14.17
N THR A 128 5.72 -9.72 13.29
CA THR A 128 4.94 -10.08 12.10
C THR A 128 4.01 -11.26 12.32
N GLY A 129 4.24 -12.08 13.37
CA GLY A 129 3.55 -13.35 13.56
C GLY A 129 3.90 -14.40 12.50
N LEU A 130 4.85 -14.10 11.61
CA LEU A 130 5.30 -14.96 10.51
C LEU A 130 6.50 -15.80 10.97
N ARG A 131 6.36 -16.54 12.08
CA ARG A 131 7.36 -17.56 12.40
C ARG A 131 7.31 -18.60 11.28
N GLN A 132 8.25 -18.51 10.33
CA GLN A 132 8.39 -19.49 9.28
C GLN A 132 8.84 -20.79 9.96
N VAL A 133 7.95 -21.77 10.02
CA VAL A 133 8.27 -23.14 10.50
C VAL A 133 8.77 -23.97 9.30
N GLU A 134 9.42 -23.34 8.32
CA GLU A 134 9.80 -24.00 7.07
C GLU A 134 11.33 -24.07 6.96
N ASP A 135 11.85 -25.28 7.13
CA ASP A 135 13.27 -25.67 7.08
C ASP A 135 14.01 -25.18 5.80
N GLU A 136 13.29 -24.88 4.71
CA GLU A 136 13.87 -24.36 3.46
C GLU A 136 14.32 -22.89 3.55
N ALA A 137 13.70 -22.07 4.39
CA ALA A 137 14.14 -20.70 4.63
C ALA A 137 15.41 -20.66 5.51
N ASP A 138 15.57 -21.64 6.41
CA ASP A 138 16.78 -21.81 7.23
C ASP A 138 17.99 -22.21 6.38
N ALA A 139 17.79 -22.90 5.25
CA ALA A 139 18.86 -23.19 4.29
C ALA A 139 19.43 -21.93 3.61
N ARG A 140 18.68 -20.80 3.61
CA ARG A 140 19.18 -19.48 3.18
C ARG A 140 19.77 -18.66 4.33
N ARG A 141 19.47 -18.99 5.59
CA ARG A 141 20.03 -18.35 6.80
C ARG A 141 21.47 -18.79 7.09
N ILE A 142 21.88 -19.99 6.66
CA ILE A 142 23.19 -20.55 6.99
C ILE A 142 23.83 -21.14 5.71
N PRO A 143 25.06 -20.73 5.32
CA PRO A 143 25.79 -21.40 4.26
C PRO A 143 25.96 -22.90 4.58
N ALA A 144 25.68 -23.77 3.61
CA ALA A 144 25.88 -25.21 3.76
C ALA A 144 27.32 -25.51 4.21
N GLY A 145 27.48 -26.01 5.43
CA GLY A 145 28.78 -26.24 6.07
C GLY A 145 28.83 -25.94 7.58
N PHE A 146 27.84 -25.26 8.14
CA PHE A 146 27.76 -25.01 9.58
C PHE A 146 26.72 -25.91 10.26
N GLY A 147 27.20 -26.75 11.19
CA GLY A 147 26.40 -27.76 11.90
C GLY A 147 27.04 -29.16 11.96
N SER A 148 28.19 -29.37 11.33
CA SER A 148 28.94 -30.64 11.45
C SER A 148 30.31 -30.40 12.07
N THR A 149 30.33 -30.26 13.39
CA THR A 149 31.50 -30.54 14.22
C THR A 149 31.06 -31.49 15.33
N HIS A 150 31.81 -32.57 15.48
CA HIS A 150 31.69 -33.67 16.44
C HIS A 150 31.22 -33.29 17.85
#